data_AF-A0A0M7BQS3-F1
#
_entry.id   AF-A0A0M7BQS3-F1
#
_cell.length_a   1.000
_cell.length_b   1.000
_cell.length_c   1.000
_cell.angle_alpha   90.00
_cell.angle_beta   90.00
_cell.angle_gamma   90.00
#
_symmetry.space_group_name_H-M   'P 1'
#
loop_
_entity.id
_entity.type
_entity.pdbx_description
1 polymer ?
#
loop_
_entity_poly.entity_id
_entity_poly.type
_entity_poly.pdbx_seq_one_letter_code
_entity_poly.pdbx_strand_id
1 'polypeptide(L)'
;MLRLFAASLLALAVAPSWSAPISVKPGQTVVLASYYELRGCQALAAPRLRLTQEASLGRATVVGRQGNTGGSGGCGYLAAPVSQVIYRAGKTGRDTVSWEVRYQTRGRAPETGSADIVVLP
;
A
#
# COMPACT_ATOMS: atom_id res chain seq x y z
N MET A 1 -21.56 3.89 55.57
CA MET A 1 -22.22 3.67 54.26
C MET A 1 -21.18 3.89 53.17
N LEU A 2 -20.65 2.82 52.59
CA LEU A 2 -19.58 2.89 51.57
C LEU A 2 -20.22 2.60 50.20
N ARG A 3 -20.34 3.62 49.35
CA ARG A 3 -20.86 3.48 47.97
C ARG A 3 -19.70 3.15 47.03
N LEU A 4 -19.70 1.94 46.50
CA LEU A 4 -18.84 1.53 45.38
C LEU A 4 -19.46 2.05 44.07
N PHE A 5 -18.76 2.97 43.40
CA PHE A 5 -19.08 3.35 42.02
C PHE A 5 -18.41 2.35 41.08
N ALA A 6 -19.22 1.53 40.42
CA ALA A 6 -18.78 0.68 39.32
C ALA A 6 -18.60 1.55 38.07
N ALA A 7 -17.35 1.85 37.72
CA ALA A 7 -17.03 2.51 36.46
C ALA A 7 -17.06 1.46 35.32
N SER A 8 -18.11 1.48 34.51
CA SER A 8 -18.23 0.67 33.30
C SER A 8 -17.25 1.18 32.23
N LEU A 9 -16.16 0.45 32.00
CA LEU A 9 -15.28 0.65 30.85
C LEU A 9 -15.99 0.19 29.57
N LEU A 10 -16.41 1.14 28.72
CA LEU A 10 -16.75 0.84 27.33
C LEU A 10 -15.45 0.62 26.53
N ALA A 11 -15.19 -0.62 26.13
CA ALA A 11 -14.16 -0.93 25.14
C ALA A 11 -14.71 -0.64 23.73
N LEU A 12 -14.18 0.39 23.05
CA LEU A 12 -14.40 0.58 21.62
C LEU A 12 -13.56 -0.46 20.85
N ALA A 13 -14.21 -1.48 20.29
CA ALA A 13 -13.58 -2.36 19.32
C ALA A 13 -13.45 -1.63 17.97
N VAL A 14 -12.22 -1.29 17.59
CA VAL A 14 -11.92 -0.80 16.24
C VAL A 14 -12.03 -1.98 15.28
N ALA A 15 -13.06 -2.00 14.44
CA ALA A 15 -13.17 -3.00 13.37
C ALA A 15 -12.05 -2.75 12.35
N PRO A 16 -11.27 -3.77 11.94
CA PRO A 16 -10.32 -3.61 10.85
C PRO A 16 -11.09 -3.26 9.57
N SER A 17 -10.59 -2.31 8.77
CA SER A 17 -11.12 -2.03 7.43
C SER A 17 -10.51 -3.04 6.45
N TRP A 18 -11.28 -4.04 6.04
CA TRP A 18 -10.82 -5.02 5.05
C TRP A 18 -11.09 -4.41 3.67
N SER A 19 -10.03 -4.03 2.95
CA SER A 19 -10.15 -3.66 1.55
C SER A 19 -10.60 -4.88 0.73
N ALA A 20 -11.54 -4.69 -0.20
CA ALA A 20 -11.94 -5.76 -1.10
C ALA A 20 -10.73 -6.28 -1.90
N PRO A 21 -10.64 -7.60 -2.17
CA PRO A 21 -9.52 -8.16 -2.89
C PRO A 21 -9.50 -7.67 -4.35
N ILE A 22 -8.29 -7.47 -4.87
CA ILE A 22 -8.07 -7.11 -6.28
C ILE A 22 -8.30 -8.35 -7.14
N SER A 23 -9.26 -8.27 -8.06
CA SER A 23 -9.56 -9.39 -8.97
C SER A 23 -8.85 -9.22 -10.31
N VAL A 24 -8.14 -10.26 -10.75
CA VAL A 24 -7.37 -10.29 -12.01
C VAL A 24 -7.50 -11.64 -12.70
N LYS A 25 -7.24 -11.70 -14.01
CA LYS A 25 -7.16 -12.95 -14.79
C LYS A 25 -5.70 -13.38 -15.00
N PRO A 26 -5.42 -14.67 -15.22
CA PRO A 26 -4.10 -15.16 -15.59
C PRO A 26 -3.49 -14.34 -16.73
N GLY A 27 -2.21 -13.99 -16.60
CA GLY A 27 -1.46 -13.19 -17.58
C GLY A 27 -1.68 -11.68 -17.47
N GLN A 28 -2.68 -11.19 -16.74
CA GLN A 28 -2.86 -9.76 -16.50
C GLN A 28 -1.79 -9.19 -15.57
N THR A 29 -1.47 -7.91 -15.78
CA THR A 29 -0.58 -7.14 -14.93
C THR A 29 -1.34 -5.97 -14.33
N VAL A 30 -1.19 -5.75 -13.02
CA VAL A 30 -1.85 -4.67 -12.29
C VAL A 30 -0.84 -3.95 -11.38
N VAL A 31 -1.03 -2.65 -11.20
CA VAL A 31 -0.31 -1.87 -10.18
C VAL A 31 -1.07 -2.01 -8.86
N LEU A 32 -0.43 -2.61 -7.85
CA LEU A 32 -1.02 -2.78 -6.53
C LEU A 32 -0.95 -1.49 -5.71
N ALA A 33 0.17 -0.75 -5.83
CA ALA A 33 0.36 0.52 -5.16
C ALA A 33 1.37 1.39 -5.90
N SER A 34 1.24 2.70 -5.73
CA SER A 34 2.14 3.72 -6.27
C SER A 34 2.52 4.70 -5.18
N TYR A 35 3.82 4.95 -5.01
CA TYR A 35 4.36 5.82 -3.98
C TYR A 35 5.24 6.90 -4.61
N TYR A 36 5.01 8.13 -4.20
CA TYR A 36 5.86 9.29 -4.47
C TYR A 36 5.99 10.11 -3.20
N GLU A 37 6.93 11.06 -3.19
CA GLU A 37 7.13 11.94 -2.05
C GLU A 37 7.29 13.38 -2.52
N LEU A 38 6.62 14.29 -1.81
CA LEU A 38 6.65 15.71 -2.06
C LEU A 38 7.15 16.46 -0.82
N ARG A 39 7.84 17.59 -1.02
CA ARG A 39 8.09 18.61 0.00
C ARG A 39 7.50 19.92 -0.50
N GLY A 40 6.34 20.31 0.01
CA GLY A 40 5.51 21.32 -0.68
C GLY A 40 5.14 20.80 -2.07
N CYS A 41 5.25 21.64 -3.11
CA CYS A 41 5.02 21.24 -4.51
C CYS A 41 6.28 20.83 -5.26
N GLN A 42 7.31 20.38 -4.54
CA GLN A 42 8.54 19.85 -5.13
C GLN A 42 8.58 18.33 -5.00
N ALA A 43 8.76 17.65 -6.14
CA ALA A 43 8.99 16.21 -6.17
C ALA A 43 10.36 15.85 -5.58
N LEU A 44 10.37 14.87 -4.68
CA LEU A 44 11.59 14.22 -4.20
C LEU A 44 11.85 12.95 -5.01
N ALA A 45 12.99 12.28 -4.77
CA ALA A 45 13.24 10.99 -5.42
C ALA A 45 12.31 9.90 -4.85
N ALA A 46 12.06 8.87 -5.66
CA ALA A 46 11.04 7.87 -5.38
C ALA A 46 11.32 7.13 -4.04
N PRO A 47 10.29 6.85 -3.22
CA PRO A 47 10.44 6.04 -2.02
C PRO A 47 11.01 4.66 -2.35
N ARG A 48 11.81 4.08 -1.45
CA ARG A 48 12.34 2.72 -1.64
C ARG A 48 11.29 1.71 -1.21
N LEU A 49 11.02 0.73 -2.05
CA LEU A 49 10.13 -0.38 -1.77
C LEU A 49 10.91 -1.68 -1.62
N ARG A 50 10.45 -2.53 -0.71
CA ARG A 50 10.96 -3.90 -0.55
C ARG A 50 9.78 -4.83 -0.33
N LEU A 51 9.70 -5.90 -1.13
CA LEU A 51 8.74 -6.97 -0.88
C LEU A 51 9.13 -7.67 0.44
N THR A 52 8.15 -7.80 1.33
CA THR A 52 8.28 -8.52 2.61
C THR A 52 7.54 -9.85 2.57
N GLN A 53 6.58 -10.00 1.67
CA GLN A 53 5.96 -11.26 1.29
C GLN A 53 5.84 -11.31 -0.24
N GLU A 54 6.50 -12.30 -0.83
CA GLU A 54 6.48 -12.56 -2.27
C GLU A 54 5.15 -13.18 -2.71
N ALA A 55 4.81 -12.99 -3.99
CA ALA A 55 3.67 -13.64 -4.62
C ALA A 55 3.88 -15.17 -4.73
N SER A 56 2.83 -15.94 -4.49
CA SER A 56 2.86 -17.41 -4.57
C SER A 56 2.22 -17.95 -5.85
N LEU A 57 1.24 -17.22 -6.42
CA LEU A 57 0.49 -17.62 -7.61
C LEU A 57 0.88 -16.81 -8.85
N GLY A 58 1.50 -15.64 -8.66
CA GLY A 58 1.98 -14.78 -9.74
C GLY A 58 3.43 -14.35 -9.54
N ARG A 59 3.73 -13.11 -9.94
CA ARG A 59 5.01 -12.46 -9.67
C ARG A 59 4.76 -11.02 -9.25
N ALA A 60 5.26 -10.65 -8.08
CA ALA A 60 5.35 -9.26 -7.65
C ALA A 60 6.71 -8.69 -8.04
N THR A 61 6.74 -7.43 -8.44
CA THR A 61 7.98 -6.70 -8.74
C THR A 61 7.87 -5.27 -8.25
N VAL A 62 9.01 -4.73 -7.82
CA VAL A 62 9.16 -3.31 -7.53
C VAL A 62 9.78 -2.64 -8.75
N VAL A 63 9.16 -1.57 -9.23
CA VAL A 63 9.69 -0.77 -10.34
C VAL A 63 9.72 0.71 -9.99
N GLY A 64 10.71 1.42 -10.52
CA GLY A 64 10.78 2.87 -10.48
C GLY A 64 10.47 3.47 -11.85
N ARG A 65 9.69 4.55 -11.91
CA ARG A 65 9.39 5.29 -13.15
C ARG A 65 9.08 6.76 -12.86
N GLN A 66 8.96 7.58 -13.90
CA GLN A 66 8.28 8.88 -13.78
C GLN A 66 6.75 8.67 -13.85
N GLY A 67 6.02 9.42 -13.02
CA GLY A 67 4.57 9.41 -12.95
C GLY A 67 4.01 10.76 -12.53
N ASN A 68 2.67 10.90 -12.53
CA ASN A 68 2.01 12.13 -12.14
C ASN A 68 1.37 11.97 -10.75
N THR A 69 1.51 12.95 -9.87
CA THR A 69 1.08 12.89 -8.47
C THR A 69 -0.43 12.89 -8.27
N GLY A 70 -1.22 13.07 -9.33
CA GLY A 70 -2.69 13.07 -9.25
C GLY A 70 -3.29 14.32 -8.61
N GLY A 71 -2.47 15.36 -8.37
CA GLY A 71 -2.94 16.64 -7.80
C GLY A 71 -3.21 16.62 -6.29
N SER A 72 -2.32 16.00 -5.50
CA SER A 72 -2.49 15.90 -4.04
C SER A 72 -1.86 17.10 -3.28
N GLY A 73 -2.37 17.38 -2.07
CA GLY A 73 -1.76 18.34 -1.16
C GLY A 73 -1.85 19.81 -1.58
N GLY A 74 -2.82 20.17 -2.42
CA GLY A 74 -2.96 21.53 -2.96
C GLY A 74 -1.98 21.85 -4.09
N CYS A 75 -1.15 20.89 -4.47
CA CYS A 75 -0.31 20.98 -5.65
C CYS A 75 -1.12 20.53 -6.88
N GLY A 76 -0.90 21.21 -8.01
CA GLY A 76 -1.41 20.73 -9.29
C GLY A 76 -0.81 19.38 -9.69
N TYR A 77 -1.13 18.93 -10.88
CA TYR A 77 -0.48 17.74 -11.46
C TYR A 77 1.02 17.97 -11.63
N LEU A 78 1.84 17.20 -10.91
CA LEU A 78 3.30 17.29 -10.97
C LEU A 78 3.88 15.97 -11.48
N ALA A 79 4.88 16.07 -12.36
CA ALA A 79 5.74 14.94 -12.66
C ALA A 79 6.63 14.64 -11.45
N ALA A 80 6.62 13.40 -10.98
CA ALA A 80 7.42 12.95 -9.85
C ALA A 80 8.00 11.55 -10.12
N PRO A 81 9.20 11.25 -9.59
CA PRO A 81 9.68 9.89 -9.47
C PRO A 81 8.72 9.06 -8.59
N VAL A 82 8.28 7.91 -9.11
CA VAL A 82 7.33 7.00 -8.47
C VAL A 82 7.96 5.62 -8.35
N SER A 83 7.77 4.98 -7.19
CA SER A 83 8.01 3.56 -7.00
C SER A 83 6.68 2.83 -6.92
N GLN A 84 6.57 1.71 -7.64
CA GLN A 84 5.33 0.93 -7.73
C GLN A 84 5.58 -0.52 -7.36
N VAL A 85 4.56 -1.14 -6.76
CA VAL A 85 4.46 -2.60 -6.67
C VAL A 85 3.55 -3.07 -7.80
N ILE A 86 4.10 -3.89 -8.69
CA ILE A 86 3.39 -4.46 -9.84
C ILE A 86 3.23 -5.95 -9.63
N TYR A 87 2.02 -6.45 -9.84
CA TYR A 87 1.70 -7.86 -9.83
C TYR A 87 1.36 -8.35 -11.24
N ARG A 88 1.98 -9.45 -11.66
CA ARG A 88 1.60 -10.21 -12.86
C ARG A 88 0.99 -11.53 -12.43
N ALA A 89 -0.28 -11.74 -12.78
CA ALA A 89 -1.04 -12.93 -12.44
C ALA A 89 -0.53 -14.16 -13.19
N GLY A 90 -0.40 -15.29 -12.48
CA GLY A 90 -0.01 -16.58 -13.04
C GLY A 90 -1.13 -17.61 -12.92
N LYS A 91 -1.16 -18.33 -11.80
CA LYS A 91 -2.13 -19.38 -11.48
C LYS A 91 -3.38 -18.80 -10.82
N THR A 92 -4.53 -19.43 -11.06
CA THR A 92 -5.81 -19.12 -10.42
C THR A 92 -5.76 -19.37 -8.91
N GLY A 93 -6.47 -18.58 -8.12
CA GLY A 93 -6.55 -18.73 -6.66
C GLY A 93 -6.44 -17.39 -5.93
N ARG A 94 -6.23 -17.43 -4.61
CA ARG A 94 -5.98 -16.24 -3.79
C ARG A 94 -4.49 -16.11 -3.48
N ASP A 95 -3.96 -14.92 -3.67
CA ASP A 95 -2.56 -14.56 -3.43
C ASP A 95 -2.50 -13.32 -2.53
N THR A 96 -1.41 -13.17 -1.79
CA THR A 96 -1.18 -12.00 -0.95
C THR A 96 0.25 -11.53 -1.16
N VAL A 97 0.41 -10.24 -1.42
CA VAL A 97 1.71 -9.59 -1.58
C VAL A 97 1.83 -8.50 -0.53
N SER A 98 2.94 -8.49 0.21
CA SER A 98 3.20 -7.49 1.25
C SER A 98 4.54 -6.80 1.00
N TRP A 99 4.64 -5.53 1.38
CA TRP A 99 5.85 -4.72 1.18
C TRP A 99 6.04 -3.68 2.28
N GLU A 100 7.28 -3.17 2.34
CA GLU A 100 7.69 -2.05 3.17
C GLU A 100 8.07 -0.86 2.27
N VAL A 101 7.72 0.35 2.70
CA VAL A 101 7.99 1.63 2.03
C VAL A 101 8.91 2.46 2.93
N ARG A 102 10.03 2.92 2.37
CA ARG A 102 10.92 3.87 3.03
C ARG A 102 11.02 5.16 2.25
N TYR A 103 10.52 6.22 2.86
CA TYR A 103 10.59 7.58 2.35
C TYR A 103 11.96 8.22 2.64
N GLN A 104 12.24 9.31 1.96
CA GLN A 104 13.48 10.07 2.13
C GLN A 104 13.48 10.92 3.39
N THR A 105 12.30 11.37 3.81
CA THR A 105 12.16 12.16 5.04
C THR A 105 12.74 11.40 6.23
N ARG A 106 13.81 11.96 6.81
CA ARG A 106 14.51 11.37 7.95
C ARG A 106 13.59 11.31 9.16
N GLY A 107 13.72 10.23 9.95
CA GLY A 107 12.92 10.01 11.16
C GLY A 107 11.50 9.52 10.91
N ARG A 108 11.04 9.45 9.64
CA ARG A 108 9.77 8.79 9.32
C ARG A 108 9.94 7.27 9.44
N ALA A 109 9.08 6.64 10.22
CA ALA A 109 9.02 5.19 10.30
C ALA A 109 8.69 4.58 8.93
N PRO A 110 9.20 3.38 8.59
CA PRO A 110 8.76 2.67 7.40
C PRO A 110 7.26 2.42 7.45
N GLU A 111 6.60 2.55 6.31
CA GLU A 111 5.21 2.16 6.16
C GLU A 111 5.13 0.74 5.61
N THR A 112 4.07 0.03 5.94
CA THR A 112 3.78 -1.29 5.38
C THR A 112 2.55 -1.23 4.48
N GLY A 113 2.59 -2.01 3.41
CA GLY A 113 1.46 -2.22 2.52
C GLY A 113 1.24 -3.70 2.28
N SER A 114 0.01 -4.08 1.98
CA SER A 114 -0.36 -5.42 1.57
C SER A 114 -1.54 -5.35 0.60
N ALA A 115 -1.61 -6.32 -0.30
CA ALA A 115 -2.72 -6.51 -1.21
C ALA A 115 -3.16 -7.97 -1.20
N ASP A 116 -4.45 -8.17 -0.96
CA ASP A 116 -5.13 -9.43 -1.23
C ASP A 116 -5.61 -9.46 -2.68
N ILE A 117 -5.26 -10.54 -3.38
CA ILE A 117 -5.46 -10.67 -4.82
C ILE A 117 -6.23 -11.97 -5.07
N VAL A 118 -7.23 -11.93 -5.93
CA VAL A 118 -7.92 -13.11 -6.44
C VAL A 118 -7.65 -13.22 -7.93
N VAL A 119 -6.93 -14.26 -8.31
CA VAL A 119 -6.73 -14.65 -9.71
C VAL A 119 -7.89 -15.55 -10.11
N LEU A 120 -8.79 -14.99 -10.92
CA LEU A 120 -10.00 -15.65 -11.42
C LEU A 120 -9.64 -16.78 -12.40
N PRO A 121 -10.50 -17.81 -12.56
CA PRO A 121 -10.40 -18.79 -13.63
C PRO A 121 -10.34 -18.19 -15.04
#